data_AF-A0A645CFK1-F1
#
_entry.id   AF-A0A645CFK1-F1
#
_cell.length_a   1.000
_cell.length_b   1.000
_cell.length_c   1.000
_cell.angle_alpha   90.00
_cell.angle_beta   90.00
_cell.angle_gamma   90.00
#
_symmetry.space_group_name_H-M   'P 1'
#
loop_
_entity.id
_entity.type
_entity.pdbx_description
1 polymer ?
#
loop_
_entity_poly.entity_id
_entity_poly.type
_entity_poly.pdbx_seq_one_letter_code
_entity_poly.pdbx_strand_id
1 'polypeptide(L)'
;MTITAGTDTTNAIDVNIIDATEPLTLEFTAKDRVWVGVMVNGAYVYQGTLATGESQSTQIAANVPNAVVTIGAASNISIKANGEDVPVNAGENNLSPKNVNLAIQYAE
;
A
#
# COMPACT_ATOMS: atom_id res chain seq x y z
N MET A 1 -16.38 2.98 -1.49
CA MET A 1 -15.17 2.15 -1.59
C MET A 1 -15.20 1.14 -0.45
N THR A 2 -14.71 -0.08 -0.69
CA THR A 2 -14.59 -1.13 0.33
C THR A 2 -13.22 -1.76 0.22
N ILE A 3 -12.49 -1.83 1.34
CA ILE A 3 -11.19 -2.49 1.43
C ILE A 3 -11.32 -3.77 2.25
N THR A 4 -10.90 -4.90 1.68
CA THR A 4 -10.92 -6.20 2.37
C THR A 4 -9.55 -6.87 2.31
N ALA A 5 -9.10 -7.40 3.45
CA ALA A 5 -7.94 -8.27 3.51
C ALA A 5 -8.25 -9.65 2.91
N GLY A 6 -7.34 -10.15 2.08
CA GLY A 6 -7.37 -11.48 1.49
C GLY A 6 -6.36 -12.41 2.17
N THR A 7 -5.64 -13.20 1.37
CA THR A 7 -4.62 -14.13 1.86
C THR A 7 -3.49 -13.36 2.52
N ASP A 8 -3.11 -13.78 3.73
CA ASP A 8 -2.04 -13.17 4.51
C ASP A 8 -0.96 -14.19 4.84
N THR A 9 0.28 -13.82 4.56
CA THR A 9 1.49 -14.61 4.79
C THR A 9 2.55 -13.74 5.48
N THR A 10 3.66 -14.35 5.90
CA THR A 10 4.75 -13.62 6.55
C THR A 10 5.27 -12.44 5.72
N ASN A 11 5.35 -12.58 4.39
CA ASN A 11 6.00 -11.61 3.51
C ASN A 11 5.03 -10.89 2.56
N ALA A 12 3.76 -11.26 2.53
CA ALA A 12 2.78 -10.65 1.63
C ALA A 12 1.36 -10.74 2.20
N ILE A 13 0.54 -9.74 1.88
CA ILE A 13 -0.90 -9.73 2.10
C ILE A 13 -1.61 -9.28 0.82
N ASP A 14 -2.67 -10.00 0.45
CA ASP A 14 -3.57 -9.58 -0.62
C ASP A 14 -4.63 -8.63 -0.08
N VAL A 15 -4.96 -7.58 -0.84
CA VAL A 15 -5.98 -6.60 -0.47
C VAL A 15 -6.86 -6.32 -1.68
N ASN A 16 -8.17 -6.47 -1.52
CA ASN A 16 -9.14 -6.11 -2.55
C ASN A 16 -9.72 -4.74 -2.22
N ILE A 17 -9.66 -3.84 -3.20
CA ILE A 17 -10.25 -2.49 -3.15
C ILE A 17 -11.37 -2.43 -4.20
N ILE A 18 -12.61 -2.32 -3.75
CA ILE A 18 -13.81 -2.27 -4.61
C ILE A 18 -14.42 -0.87 -4.55
N ASP A 19 -15.00 -0.41 -5.65
CA ASP A 19 -15.56 0.93 -5.83
C ASP A 19 -14.53 2.02 -5.49
N ALA A 20 -13.29 1.85 -5.98
CA ALA A 20 -12.24 2.85 -5.85
C ALA A 20 -12.57 4.11 -6.67
N THR A 21 -12.34 5.28 -6.09
CA THR A 21 -12.38 6.56 -6.82
C THR A 21 -11.14 6.72 -7.69
N GLU A 22 -11.33 7.20 -8.92
CA GLU A 22 -10.25 7.48 -9.87
C GLU A 22 -9.70 8.92 -9.76
N PRO A 23 -8.37 9.12 -9.72
CA PRO A 23 -7.33 8.10 -9.54
C PRO A 23 -7.27 7.60 -8.08
N LEU A 24 -6.82 6.36 -7.87
CA LEU A 24 -6.61 5.84 -6.53
C LEU A 24 -5.40 6.52 -5.90
N THR A 25 -5.62 7.29 -4.84
CA THR A 25 -4.55 7.95 -4.08
C THR A 25 -4.09 7.03 -2.96
N LEU A 26 -2.82 6.62 -3.00
CA LEU A 26 -2.16 5.93 -1.89
C LEU A 26 -1.43 6.96 -1.02
N GLU A 27 -1.69 6.92 0.27
CA GLU A 27 -1.04 7.75 1.27
C GLU A 27 -0.23 6.87 2.22
N PHE A 28 1.02 7.28 2.45
CA PHE A 28 1.96 6.60 3.31
C PHE A 28 2.28 7.52 4.47
N THR A 29 2.25 7.00 5.70
CA THR A 29 2.77 7.72 6.88
C THR A 29 3.71 6.81 7.63
N ALA A 30 4.95 7.25 7.79
CA ALA A 30 5.99 6.53 8.49
C ALA A 30 5.85 6.70 10.00
N LYS A 31 5.70 5.59 10.71
CA LYS A 31 5.78 5.51 12.19
C LYS A 31 7.23 5.51 12.67
N ASP A 32 8.13 5.00 11.84
CA ASP A 32 9.58 5.08 11.96
C ASP A 32 10.21 5.00 10.56
N ARG A 33 11.52 5.19 10.42
CA ARG A 33 12.20 5.18 9.11
C ARG A 33 11.87 3.91 8.33
N VAL A 34 11.37 4.09 7.11
CA VAL A 34 10.90 2.97 6.28
C VAL A 34 11.06 3.29 4.79
N TRP A 35 11.50 2.31 4.01
CA TRP A 35 11.48 2.39 2.56
C TRP A 35 10.14 1.87 2.02
N VAL A 36 9.59 2.54 1.01
CA VAL A 36 8.34 2.18 0.34
C VAL A 36 8.57 2.21 -1.16
N GLY A 37 8.06 1.21 -1.86
CA GLY A 37 7.97 1.19 -3.31
C GLY A 37 6.57 0.81 -3.77
N VAL A 38 6.06 1.47 -4.79
CA VAL A 38 4.79 1.14 -5.44
C VAL A 38 5.08 0.75 -6.88
N MET A 39 4.79 -0.49 -7.24
CA MET A 39 4.92 -1.00 -8.59
C MET A 39 3.55 -1.15 -9.25
N VAL A 40 3.47 -0.75 -10.51
CA VAL A 40 2.34 -0.99 -11.42
C VAL A 40 2.93 -1.57 -12.70
N ASN A 41 2.39 -2.69 -13.19
CA ASN A 41 2.86 -3.35 -14.42
C ASN A 41 4.40 -3.58 -14.46
N GLY A 42 5.00 -3.91 -13.32
CA GLY A 42 6.43 -4.19 -13.19
C GLY A 42 7.35 -2.95 -13.17
N ALA A 43 6.80 -1.74 -13.16
CA ALA A 43 7.56 -0.49 -13.07
C ALA A 43 7.20 0.28 -11.78
N TYR A 44 8.20 0.90 -11.15
CA TYR A 44 7.96 1.79 -10.02
C TYR A 44 7.28 3.08 -10.48
N VAL A 45 6.09 3.34 -9.94
CA VAL A 45 5.42 4.65 -10.04
C VAL A 45 5.80 5.55 -8.87
N TYR A 46 6.24 4.97 -7.76
CA TYR A 46 6.79 5.66 -6.61
C TYR A 46 7.83 4.77 -5.91
N GLN A 47 8.89 5.38 -5.41
CA GLN A 47 9.78 4.77 -4.41
C GLN A 47 10.48 5.84 -3.58
N GLY A 48 10.71 5.55 -2.30
CA GLY A 48 11.39 6.49 -1.42
C GLY A 48 11.60 5.92 -0.02
N THR A 49 12.53 6.53 0.72
CA THR A 49 12.66 6.30 2.15
C THR A 49 12.04 7.46 2.89
N LEU A 50 11.08 7.15 3.75
CA LEU A 50 10.41 8.11 4.62
C LEU A 50 11.14 8.19 5.95
N ALA A 51 11.32 9.40 6.46
CA ALA A 51 11.73 9.63 7.84
C ALA A 51 10.57 9.40 8.82
N THR A 52 10.86 9.25 10.11
CA THR A 52 9.85 9.11 11.17
C THR A 52 8.88 10.29 11.17
N GLY A 53 7.58 9.99 11.08
CA GLY A 53 6.51 10.99 11.00
C GLY A 53 6.31 11.61 9.61
N GLU A 54 7.12 11.25 8.61
CA GLU A 54 6.96 11.75 7.25
C GLU A 54 5.77 11.08 6.56
N SER A 55 5.00 11.88 5.84
CA SER A 55 3.93 11.42 4.97
C SER A 55 4.23 11.75 3.51
N GLN A 56 3.93 10.82 2.62
CA GLN A 56 4.02 10.99 1.18
C GLN A 56 2.80 10.34 0.52
N SER A 57 2.48 10.75 -0.69
CA SER A 57 1.41 10.14 -1.46
C SER A 57 1.80 9.91 -2.90
N THR A 58 1.14 8.94 -3.54
CA THR A 58 1.24 8.70 -4.97
C THR A 58 -0.13 8.33 -5.51
N GLN A 59 -0.33 8.59 -6.80
CA GLN A 59 -1.55 8.19 -7.49
C GLN A 59 -1.30 6.95 -8.33
N ILE A 60 -2.26 6.04 -8.31
CA ILE A 60 -2.38 4.95 -9.29
C ILE A 60 -3.42 5.42 -10.31
N ALA A 61 -3.03 5.38 -11.59
CA ALA A 61 -3.88 5.83 -12.68
C ALA A 61 -5.18 4.99 -12.78
N ALA A 62 -6.20 5.60 -13.38
CA ALA A 62 -7.42 4.92 -13.78
C ALA A 62 -7.13 3.66 -14.61
N ASN A 63 -8.04 2.68 -14.56
CA ASN A 63 -7.92 1.40 -15.30
C ASN A 63 -6.72 0.52 -14.93
N VAL A 64 -6.00 0.80 -13.84
CA VAL A 64 -4.97 -0.10 -13.31
C VAL A 64 -5.61 -1.12 -12.36
N PRO A 65 -5.68 -2.41 -12.74
CA PRO A 65 -6.39 -3.41 -11.94
C PRO A 65 -5.55 -3.97 -10.79
N ASN A 66 -4.24 -3.73 -10.80
CA ASN A 66 -3.34 -4.24 -9.78
C ASN A 66 -2.15 -3.32 -9.51
N ALA A 67 -1.69 -3.33 -8.27
CA ALA A 67 -0.45 -2.69 -7.85
C ALA A 67 0.18 -3.48 -6.71
N VAL A 68 1.50 -3.37 -6.55
CA VAL A 68 2.21 -3.95 -5.40
C VAL A 68 2.86 -2.84 -4.61
N VAL A 69 2.54 -2.74 -3.32
CA VAL A 69 3.26 -1.87 -2.39
C VAL A 69 4.25 -2.72 -1.60
N THR A 70 5.54 -2.48 -1.79
CA THR A 70 6.59 -3.10 -0.97
C THR A 70 6.98 -2.16 0.16
N ILE A 71 6.92 -2.66 1.38
CA ILE A 71 7.29 -1.97 2.61
C ILE A 71 8.58 -2.60 3.12
N GLY A 72 9.63 -1.80 3.38
CA GLY A 72 10.91 -2.31 3.85
C GLY A 72 10.91 -2.79 5.30
N ALA A 73 10.04 -2.23 6.14
CA ALA A 73 9.82 -2.63 7.53
C ALA A 73 8.33 -2.52 7.84
N ALA A 74 7.62 -3.66 7.86
CA ALA A 74 6.16 -3.70 7.84
C ALA A 74 5.48 -2.92 8.98
N SER A 75 6.04 -2.95 10.19
CA SER A 75 5.46 -2.26 11.35
C SER A 75 5.71 -0.74 11.36
N ASN A 76 6.60 -0.24 10.51
CA ASN A 76 7.03 1.16 10.51
C ASN A 76 6.13 2.08 9.67
N ILE A 77 5.00 1.59 9.16
CA ILE A 77 4.15 2.37 8.26
C ILE A 77 2.67 2.20 8.55
N SER A 78 1.88 3.18 8.14
CA SER A 78 0.44 3.05 7.85
C SER A 78 0.17 3.47 6.42
N ILE A 79 -0.73 2.75 5.75
CA ILE A 79 -1.10 2.98 4.37
C ILE A 79 -2.59 3.28 4.32
N LYS A 80 -2.97 4.30 3.55
CA LYS A 80 -4.36 4.56 3.19
C LYS A 80 -4.53 4.56 1.68
N ALA A 81 -5.71 4.16 1.24
CA ALA A 81 -6.17 4.30 -0.13
C ALA A 81 -7.41 5.19 -0.11
N ASN A 82 -7.40 6.32 -0.83
CA ASN A 82 -8.47 7.33 -0.81
C ASN A 82 -8.99 7.65 0.62
N GLY A 83 -8.06 7.78 1.58
CA GLY A 83 -8.37 8.06 2.99
C GLY A 83 -8.78 6.87 3.86
N GLU A 84 -9.09 5.70 3.28
CA GLU A 84 -9.44 4.47 4.00
C GLU A 84 -8.20 3.61 4.31
N ASP A 85 -8.16 2.97 5.47
CA ASP A 85 -7.01 2.18 5.92
C ASP A 85 -6.80 0.91 5.09
N VAL A 86 -5.56 0.71 4.63
CA VAL A 86 -5.13 -0.50 3.92
C VAL A 86 -4.47 -1.45 4.92
N PRO A 87 -4.95 -2.71 5.04
CA PRO A 87 -4.38 -3.66 5.97
C PRO A 87 -2.98 -4.09 5.50
N VAL A 88 -2.00 -3.93 6.39
CA VAL A 88 -0.64 -4.47 6.21
C VAL A 88 -0.47 -5.76 7.02
N ASN A 89 -1.20 -5.90 8.13
CA ASN A 89 -1.06 -7.00 9.10
C ASN A 89 0.40 -7.27 9.43
N ALA A 90 1.14 -6.22 9.78
CA ALA A 90 2.58 -6.31 9.99
C ALA A 90 2.95 -7.29 11.11
N GLY A 91 2.09 -7.45 12.13
CA GLY A 91 2.50 -7.98 13.43
C GLY A 91 3.24 -6.92 14.24
N GLU A 92 3.42 -7.16 15.53
CA GLU A 92 4.17 -6.24 16.39
C GLU A 92 5.67 -6.33 16.09
N ASN A 93 6.34 -5.18 15.96
CA ASN A 93 7.79 -5.07 15.76
C ASN A 93 8.36 -5.86 14.56
N ASN A 94 7.54 -6.12 13.54
CA ASN A 94 7.99 -6.74 12.30
C ASN A 94 8.74 -5.73 11.43
N LEU A 95 10.06 -5.83 11.50
CA LEU A 95 10.98 -5.04 10.68
C LEU A 95 11.36 -5.73 9.36
N SER A 96 10.72 -6.86 9.03
CA SER A 96 10.93 -7.54 7.76
C SER A 96 10.16 -6.83 6.64
N PRO A 97 10.63 -6.96 5.38
CA PRO A 97 9.88 -6.46 4.25
C PRO A 97 8.53 -7.19 4.09
N LYS A 98 7.49 -6.46 3.69
CA LYS A 98 6.18 -7.04 3.38
C LYS A 98 5.58 -6.39 2.14
N ASN A 99 5.02 -7.21 1.27
CA ASN A 99 4.27 -6.78 0.10
C ASN A 99 2.77 -6.67 0.43
N VAL A 100 2.13 -5.63 -0.08
CA VAL A 100 0.68 -5.49 -0.12
C VAL A 100 0.27 -5.58 -1.58
N ASN A 101 -0.34 -6.70 -1.97
CA ASN A 101 -0.79 -6.95 -3.33
C ASN A 101 -2.21 -6.39 -3.46
N LEU A 102 -2.36 -5.27 -4.17
CA LEU A 102 -3.63 -4.61 -4.37
C LEU A 102 -4.31 -5.19 -5.62
N ALA A 103 -5.54 -5.66 -5.46
CA ALA A 103 -6.49 -5.87 -6.55
C ALA A 103 -7.50 -4.72 -6.52
N ILE A 104 -7.55 -3.93 -7.59
CA ILE A 104 -8.27 -2.66 -7.64
C ILE A 104 -9.41 -2.76 -8.65
N GLN A 105 -10.62 -2.51 -8.18
CA GLN A 105 -11.80 -2.31 -9.01
C GLN A 105 -12.30 -0.88 -8.79
N TYR A 106 -12.23 -0.06 -9.84
CA TYR A 106 -12.74 1.31 -9.83
C TYR A 106 -14.27 1.31 -9.94
N ALA A 107 -14.88 2.34 -9.36
CA ALA A 107 -16.30 2.61 -9.55
C ALA A 107 -16.57 2.96 -11.02
N GLU A 108 -17.70 2.49 -11.57
CA GLU A 108 -18.19 2.90 -12.90
C GLU A 108 -18.57 4.39 -12.98
#